data_AF-A0A2J8MW62-F1
#
_entry.id   AF-A0A2J8MW62-F1
#
_cell.length_a   1.000
_cell.length_b   1.000
_cell.length_c   1.000
_cell.angle_alpha   90.00
_cell.angle_beta   90.00
_cell.angle_gamma   90.00
#
_symmetry.space_group_name_H-M   'P 1'
#
loop_
_entity.id
_entity.type
_entity.pdbx_description
1 polymer ?
#
loop_
_entity_poly.entity_id
_entity_poly.type
_entity_poly.pdbx_seq_one_letter_code
_entity_poly.pdbx_strand_id
1 'polypeptide(L)'
;MADFGISAGQFVAVVWDKSSPVEALKGLVDKLQALTGNEGRVSVENINQLLQSAHKESSFDIILSGLVPGSTTLHSAEILAEIARILRPGGCLFLKEPVETAVDNNSKVKTASKLCSALTLSGLVEVKE
;
A
#
# COMPACT_ATOMS: atom_id res chain seq x y z
N MET A 1 13.51 -4.72 10.06
CA MET A 1 12.43 -4.62 9.05
C MET A 1 11.15 -4.63 9.86
N ALA A 2 10.28 -3.63 9.73
CA ALA A 2 9.09 -3.54 10.58
C ALA A 2 8.24 -4.80 10.43
N ASP A 3 7.92 -5.47 11.53
CA ASP A 3 6.84 -6.43 11.55
C ASP A 3 5.56 -5.61 11.30
N PHE A 4 4.97 -5.75 10.12
CA PHE A 4 3.75 -5.03 9.72
C PHE A 4 2.50 -5.48 10.52
N GLY A 5 2.68 -6.08 11.70
CA GLY A 5 1.62 -6.69 12.50
C GLY A 5 0.95 -7.89 11.84
N ILE A 6 1.58 -8.49 10.82
CA ILE A 6 0.99 -9.56 10.02
C ILE A 6 0.95 -10.85 10.84
N SER A 7 -0.23 -11.46 10.87
CA SER A 7 -0.53 -12.69 11.60
C SER A 7 -1.12 -13.74 10.67
N ALA A 8 -1.10 -15.00 11.10
CA ALA A 8 -1.70 -16.10 10.38
C ALA A 8 -3.20 -15.86 10.11
N GLY A 9 -3.69 -16.28 8.95
CA GLY A 9 -5.09 -16.14 8.54
C GLY A 9 -5.45 -14.77 7.94
N GLN A 10 -4.55 -13.78 7.97
CA GLN A 10 -4.83 -12.45 7.43
C GLN A 10 -4.76 -12.38 5.90
N PHE A 11 -5.56 -11.48 5.34
CA PHE A 11 -5.65 -11.15 3.93
C PHE A 11 -4.83 -9.89 3.68
N VAL A 12 -3.71 -10.04 3.00
CA VAL A 12 -2.73 -9.00 2.73
C VAL A 12 -2.71 -8.69 1.24
N ALA A 13 -2.72 -7.41 0.86
CA ALA A 13 -2.43 -6.98 -0.51
C ALA A 13 -1.08 -6.28 -0.60
N VAL A 14 -0.28 -6.63 -1.60
CA VAL A 14 0.94 -5.92 -1.97
C VAL A 14 0.68 -5.12 -3.24
N VAL A 15 0.64 -3.80 -3.12
CA VAL A 15 0.49 -2.88 -4.24
C VAL A 15 1.87 -2.44 -4.72
N TRP A 16 2.19 -2.82 -5.97
CA TRP A 16 3.50 -2.61 -6.59
C TRP A 16 3.39 -1.80 -7.89
N ASP A 17 4.52 -1.24 -8.32
CA ASP A 17 4.65 -0.56 -9.60
C ASP A 17 5.86 -1.10 -10.38
N LYS A 18 6.02 -0.64 -11.62
CA LYS A 18 7.10 -1.10 -12.51
C LYS A 18 8.52 -0.66 -12.11
N SER A 19 8.67 0.16 -11.06
CA SER A 19 9.98 0.68 -10.66
C SER A 19 10.79 -0.34 -9.87
N SER A 20 10.14 -1.34 -9.29
CA SER A 20 10.76 -2.31 -8.40
C SER A 20 11.25 -3.57 -9.15
N PRO A 21 12.41 -4.14 -8.79
CA PRO A 21 12.85 -5.43 -9.33
C PRO A 21 11.88 -6.56 -8.99
N VAL A 22 11.69 -7.50 -9.94
CA VAL A 22 10.78 -8.64 -9.78
C VAL A 22 11.23 -9.55 -8.64
N GLU A 23 12.54 -9.72 -8.46
CA GLU A 23 13.15 -10.51 -7.39
C GLU A 23 12.84 -9.92 -6.01
N ALA A 24 12.83 -8.60 -5.92
CA ALA A 24 12.49 -7.90 -4.67
C ALA A 24 11.00 -8.05 -4.33
N LEU A 25 10.12 -7.98 -5.34
CA LEU A 25 8.69 -8.24 -5.17
C LEU A 25 8.45 -9.68 -4.72
N LYS A 26 9.06 -10.66 -5.41
CA LYS A 26 8.96 -12.07 -5.05
C LYS A 26 9.44 -12.34 -3.64
N GLY A 27 10.61 -11.82 -3.27
CA GLY A 27 11.16 -11.96 -1.93
C GLY A 27 10.31 -11.33 -0.83
N LEU A 28 9.53 -10.29 -1.12
CA LEU A 28 8.54 -9.75 -0.19
C LEU A 28 7.33 -10.68 -0.09
N VAL A 29 6.76 -11.11 -1.22
CA VAL A 29 5.57 -11.98 -1.27
C VAL A 29 5.82 -13.31 -0.56
N ASP A 30 6.97 -13.95 -0.80
CA ASP A 30 7.34 -15.23 -0.17
C ASP A 30 7.37 -15.10 1.37
N LYS A 31 7.87 -13.97 1.90
CA LYS A 31 7.88 -13.70 3.35
C LYS A 31 6.47 -13.49 3.89
N LEU A 32 5.64 -12.74 3.19
CA LEU A 32 4.26 -12.48 3.62
C LEU A 32 3.44 -13.77 3.64
N GLN A 33 3.61 -14.64 2.63
CA GLN A 33 2.95 -15.94 2.58
C GLN A 33 3.36 -16.83 3.76
N ALA A 34 4.64 -16.80 4.14
CA ALA A 34 5.11 -17.51 5.33
C ALA A 34 4.47 -16.97 6.63
N LEU A 35 4.20 -15.67 6.73
CA LEU A 35 3.56 -15.05 7.89
C LEU A 35 2.04 -15.30 7.95
N THR A 36 1.36 -15.20 6.81
CA THR A 36 -0.10 -15.38 6.72
C THR A 36 -0.51 -16.86 6.81
N GLY A 37 0.39 -17.78 6.46
CA GLY A 37 0.12 -19.21 6.46
C GLY A 37 -0.96 -19.63 5.44
N ASN A 38 -1.44 -20.87 5.57
CA ASN A 38 -2.35 -21.50 4.60
C ASN A 38 -3.78 -20.96 4.64
N GLU A 39 -4.20 -20.39 5.77
CA GLU A 39 -5.54 -19.83 5.95
C GLU A 39 -5.65 -18.37 5.51
N GLY A 40 -4.50 -17.70 5.36
CA GLY A 40 -4.44 -16.32 4.88
C GLY A 40 -4.32 -16.22 3.36
N ARG A 41 -4.15 -15.00 2.87
CA ARG A 41 -4.00 -14.71 1.44
C ARG A 41 -3.04 -13.56 1.23
N VAL A 42 -2.16 -13.69 0.24
CA VAL A 42 -1.34 -12.58 -0.26
C VAL A 42 -1.74 -12.30 -1.70
N SER A 43 -2.41 -11.16 -1.93
CA SER A 43 -2.73 -10.64 -3.27
C SER A 43 -1.63 -9.71 -3.76
N VAL A 44 -1.33 -9.73 -5.05
CA VAL A 44 -0.24 -8.94 -5.65
C VAL A 44 -0.82 -8.07 -6.76
N GLU A 45 -0.92 -6.77 -6.50
CA GLU A 45 -1.70 -5.83 -7.31
C GLU A 45 -0.80 -4.79 -7.96
N ASN A 46 -0.90 -4.66 -9.29
CA ASN A 46 -0.24 -3.54 -9.98
C ASN A 46 -1.05 -2.27 -9.73
N ILE A 47 -0.39 -1.19 -9.30
CA ILE A 47 -1.07 0.08 -8.99
C ILE A 47 -1.89 0.63 -10.15
N ASN A 48 -1.47 0.44 -11.40
CA ASN A 48 -2.20 0.93 -12.58
C ASN A 48 -3.45 0.09 -12.89
N GLN A 49 -3.55 -1.10 -12.31
CA GLN A 49 -4.68 -2.02 -12.48
C GLN A 49 -5.58 -2.08 -11.24
N LEU A 50 -5.18 -1.46 -10.13
CA LEU A 50 -5.90 -1.56 -8.85
C LEU A 50 -7.37 -1.13 -8.99
N LEU A 51 -7.65 -0.01 -9.66
CA LEU A 51 -9.02 0.46 -9.90
C LEU A 51 -9.85 -0.49 -10.80
N GLN A 52 -9.20 -1.28 -11.64
CA GLN A 52 -9.84 -2.21 -12.58
C GLN A 52 -9.97 -3.63 -12.00
N SER A 53 -9.20 -3.93 -10.95
CA SER A 53 -9.17 -5.24 -10.29
C SER A 53 -10.51 -5.61 -9.63
N ALA A 54 -11.37 -4.62 -9.38
CA ALA A 54 -12.72 -4.78 -8.84
C ALA A 54 -12.76 -5.64 -7.55
N HIS A 55 -11.76 -5.49 -6.68
CA HIS A 55 -11.75 -6.16 -5.37
C HIS A 55 -13.02 -5.85 -4.59
N LYS A 56 -13.48 -6.86 -3.85
CA LYS A 56 -14.60 -6.70 -2.91
C LYS A 56 -14.23 -5.62 -1.87
N GLU A 57 -15.18 -4.76 -1.55
CA GLU A 57 -15.04 -3.78 -0.47
C GLU A 57 -14.74 -4.49 0.86
N SER A 58 -13.89 -3.86 1.69
CA SER A 58 -13.56 -4.36 3.04
C SER A 58 -13.06 -5.82 3.06
N SER A 59 -12.19 -6.20 2.12
CA SER A 59 -11.73 -7.58 1.93
C SER A 59 -10.30 -7.84 2.39
N PHE A 60 -9.51 -6.79 2.64
CA PHE A 60 -8.13 -6.91 3.11
C PHE A 60 -7.97 -6.42 4.55
N ASP A 61 -7.21 -7.18 5.35
CA ASP A 61 -6.78 -6.78 6.69
C ASP A 61 -5.64 -5.75 6.61
N ILE A 62 -4.69 -5.98 5.70
CA ILE A 62 -3.46 -5.19 5.58
C ILE A 62 -3.16 -4.91 4.11
N ILE A 63 -2.77 -3.68 3.80
CA ILE A 63 -2.30 -3.29 2.47
C ILE A 63 -0.89 -2.71 2.60
N LEU A 64 0.04 -3.23 1.81
CA LEU A 64 1.43 -2.77 1.71
C LEU A 64 1.61 -2.11 0.34
N SER A 65 1.77 -0.78 0.30
CA SER A 65 1.88 -0.03 -0.96
C SER A 65 3.21 0.68 -1.11
N GLY A 66 3.89 0.46 -2.24
CA GLY A 66 5.20 1.07 -2.52
C GLY A 66 6.34 0.58 -1.61
N LEU A 67 6.13 -0.50 -0.85
CA LEU A 67 7.10 -1.04 0.11
C LEU A 67 8.10 -2.02 -0.50
N VAL A 68 7.92 -2.42 -1.76
CA VAL A 68 8.90 -3.26 -2.44
C VAL A 68 10.25 -2.53 -2.49
N PRO A 69 11.38 -3.18 -2.18
CA PRO A 69 12.69 -2.55 -2.32
C PRO A 69 12.90 -2.03 -3.76
N GLY A 70 13.30 -0.76 -3.87
CA GLY A 70 13.44 -0.08 -5.17
C GLY A 70 12.19 0.66 -5.66
N SER A 71 11.04 0.54 -4.99
CA SER A 71 9.83 1.28 -5.37
C SER A 71 10.00 2.80 -5.28
N THR A 72 9.51 3.50 -6.28
CA THR A 72 9.31 4.97 -6.31
C THR A 72 7.85 5.33 -6.59
N THR A 73 6.93 4.55 -6.04
CA THR A 73 5.49 4.67 -6.29
C THR A 73 4.92 5.99 -5.79
N LEU A 74 4.15 6.68 -6.63
CA LEU A 74 3.34 7.85 -6.26
C LEU A 74 1.86 7.46 -6.21
N HIS A 75 1.16 7.85 -5.16
CA HIS A 75 -0.25 7.50 -4.94
C HIS A 75 -1.13 8.70 -5.29
N SER A 76 -2.04 8.53 -6.25
CA SER A 76 -3.09 9.52 -6.54
C SER A 76 -4.20 9.45 -5.50
N ALA A 77 -5.04 10.48 -5.40
CA ALA A 77 -6.21 10.46 -4.52
C ALA A 77 -7.17 9.30 -4.84
N GLU A 78 -7.33 8.96 -6.13
CA GLU A 78 -8.16 7.83 -6.58
C GLU A 78 -7.60 6.49 -6.08
N ILE A 79 -6.28 6.30 -6.15
CA ILE A 79 -5.64 5.09 -5.62
C ILE A 79 -5.79 5.01 -4.10
N LEU A 80 -5.59 6.12 -3.38
CA LEU A 80 -5.76 6.14 -1.93
C LEU A 80 -7.21 5.84 -1.52
N ALA A 81 -8.20 6.39 -2.23
CA ALA A 81 -9.60 6.11 -2.00
C ALA A 81 -9.94 4.63 -2.27
N GLU A 82 -9.39 4.05 -3.33
CA GLU A 82 -9.58 2.63 -3.63
C GLU A 82 -8.94 1.72 -2.58
N ILE A 83 -7.73 2.05 -2.12
CA ILE A 83 -7.07 1.37 -1.01
C ILE A 83 -7.95 1.42 0.25
N ALA A 84 -8.48 2.59 0.60
CA ALA A 84 -9.36 2.75 1.75
C ALA A 84 -10.65 1.93 1.61
N ARG A 85 -11.23 1.84 0.40
CA ARG A 85 -12.43 1.05 0.12
C ARG A 85 -12.21 -0.46 0.30
N ILE A 86 -11.11 -1.00 -0.20
CA ILE A 86 -10.84 -2.45 -0.16
C ILE A 86 -10.27 -2.91 1.19
N LEU A 87 -9.74 -1.98 1.98
CA LEU A 87 -9.34 -2.22 3.36
C LEU A 87 -10.58 -2.36 4.24
N ARG A 88 -10.61 -3.36 5.12
CA ARG A 88 -11.71 -3.52 6.08
C ARG A 88 -11.67 -2.44 7.16
N PRO A 89 -12.78 -2.18 7.87
CA PRO A 89 -12.75 -1.39 9.10
C PRO A 89 -11.74 -1.94 10.10
N GLY A 90 -10.86 -1.05 10.59
CA GLY A 90 -9.75 -1.41 11.48
C GLY A 90 -8.56 -2.09 10.80
N GLY A 91 -8.57 -2.25 9.48
CA GLY A 91 -7.40 -2.68 8.72
C GLY A 91 -6.30 -1.61 8.68
N CYS A 92 -5.10 -2.01 8.28
CA CYS A 92 -3.92 -1.13 8.26
C CYS A 92 -3.35 -0.94 6.85
N LEU A 93 -3.04 0.30 6.50
CA LEU A 93 -2.22 0.64 5.34
C LEU A 93 -0.80 0.98 5.79
N PHE A 94 0.18 0.29 5.22
CA PHE A 94 1.58 0.71 5.28
C PHE A 94 2.00 1.20 3.90
N LEU A 95 2.43 2.45 3.82
CA LEU A 95 2.72 3.13 2.57
C LEU A 95 4.12 3.74 2.60
N LYS A 96 4.84 3.60 1.49
CA LYS A 96 6.09 4.32 1.24
C LYS A 96 6.00 5.03 -0.11
N GLU A 97 6.24 6.33 -0.10
CA GLU A 97 6.22 7.21 -1.27
C GLU A 97 7.42 8.17 -1.17
N PRO A 98 8.16 8.42 -2.27
CA PRO A 98 9.14 9.50 -2.29
C PRO A 98 8.42 10.84 -2.09
N VAL A 99 8.95 11.68 -1.20
CA VAL A 99 8.38 12.99 -0.87
C VAL A 99 9.43 14.09 -0.99
N GLU A 100 8.98 15.30 -1.28
CA GLU A 100 9.81 16.50 -1.28
C GLU A 100 9.87 17.15 0.09
N THR A 101 11.02 17.77 0.41
CA THR A 101 11.22 18.50 1.66
C THR A 101 10.59 19.90 1.65
N ALA A 102 10.33 20.44 0.46
CA ALA A 102 9.69 21.73 0.24
C ALA A 102 8.63 21.59 -0.87
N VAL A 103 7.70 22.54 -0.94
CA VAL A 103 6.67 22.53 -1.98
C VAL A 103 7.27 22.96 -3.32
N ASP A 104 7.29 22.07 -4.31
CA ASP A 104 7.46 22.43 -5.73
C ASP A 104 6.12 22.27 -6.47
N ASN A 105 5.57 23.39 -6.98
CA ASN A 105 4.32 23.38 -7.73
C ASN A 105 4.46 22.85 -9.16
N ASN A 106 5.69 22.66 -9.65
CA ASN A 106 5.96 22.05 -10.95
C ASN A 106 6.15 20.53 -10.86
N SER A 107 6.21 19.98 -9.64
CA SER A 107 6.40 18.56 -9.39
C SER A 107 5.08 17.86 -9.07
N LYS A 108 5.00 16.58 -9.43
CA LYS A 108 3.89 15.70 -9.00
C LYS A 108 4.15 15.04 -7.65
N VAL A 109 5.37 15.18 -7.13
CA VAL A 109 5.78 14.62 -5.85
C VAL A 109 5.21 15.48 -4.73
N LYS A 110 4.67 14.85 -3.69
CA LYS A 110 4.07 15.55 -2.55
C LYS A 110 5.12 15.81 -1.49
N THR A 111 4.87 16.79 -0.62
CA THR A 111 5.53 16.82 0.69
C THR A 111 4.89 15.79 1.62
N ALA A 112 5.57 15.41 2.69
CA ALA A 112 5.04 14.48 3.68
C ALA A 112 3.67 14.94 4.24
N SER A 113 3.58 16.22 4.63
CA SER A 113 2.32 16.83 5.08
C SER A 113 1.17 16.78 4.05
N LYS A 114 1.47 16.98 2.76
CA LYS A 114 0.46 16.87 1.68
C LYS A 114 0.02 15.41 1.50
N LEU A 115 0.94 14.45 1.62
CA LEU A 115 0.62 13.03 1.57
C LEU A 115 -0.25 12.59 2.75
N CYS A 116 0.08 13.00 3.98
CA CYS A 116 -0.75 12.74 5.16
C CYS A 116 -2.15 13.33 5.01
N SER A 117 -2.26 14.56 4.50
CA SER A 117 -3.56 15.18 4.22
C SER A 117 -4.37 14.40 3.19
N ALA A 118 -3.73 13.89 2.13
CA ALA A 118 -4.38 13.06 1.12
C ALA A 118 -4.88 11.72 1.71
N LEU A 119 -4.10 11.10 2.60
CA LEU A 119 -4.51 9.88 3.33
C LEU A 119 -5.78 10.14 4.17
N THR A 120 -5.81 11.25 4.92
CA THR A 120 -6.99 11.62 5.70
C THR A 120 -8.21 11.88 4.82
N LEU A 121 -8.03 12.59 3.70
CA LEU A 121 -9.12 12.85 2.74
C LEU A 121 -9.64 11.58 2.04
N SER A 122 -8.82 10.53 1.93
CA SER A 122 -9.26 9.22 1.44
C SER A 122 -10.04 8.39 2.48
N GLY A 123 -10.22 8.91 3.71
CA GLY A 123 -10.97 8.23 4.77
C GLY A 123 -10.11 7.41 5.74
N LEU A 124 -8.78 7.49 5.65
CA LEU A 124 -7.88 6.85 6.61
C LEU A 124 -7.71 7.73 7.85
N VAL A 125 -7.63 7.08 9.00
CA VAL A 125 -7.46 7.74 10.31
C VAL A 125 -6.16 7.27 10.96
N GLU A 126 -5.75 7.93 12.04
CA GLU A 126 -4.50 7.60 12.77
C GLU A 126 -3.22 7.61 11.91
N VAL A 127 -3.17 8.51 10.92
CA VAL A 127 -2.02 8.66 10.02
C VAL A 127 -0.78 9.07 10.82
N LYS A 128 0.29 8.29 10.70
CA LYS A 128 1.59 8.49 11.36
C LYS A 128 2.71 8.32 10.33
N GLU A 129 3.72 9.18 10.42
CA GLU A 129 4.97 9.10 9.64
C GLU A 129 6.00 8.20 10.33
#